data_AF-A0A259DE49-F1
#
_entry.id   AF-A0A259DE49-F1
#
_cell.length_a   1.000
_cell.length_b   1.000
_cell.length_c   1.000
_cell.angle_alpha   90.00
_cell.angle_beta   90.00
_cell.angle_gamma   90.00
#
_symmetry.space_group_name_H-M   'P 1'
#
loop_
_entity.id
_entity.type
_entity.pdbx_description
1 polymer ?
#
loop_
_entity_poly.entity_id
_entity_poly.type
_entity_poly.pdbx_seq_one_letter_code
_entity_poly.pdbx_strand_id
1 'polypeptide(L)' 'DHKIKLIISAEVPAVDLYTEGQITSEFSRTVSRLIEMQSRDYLNAPRRVIDTSLT' A
#
# COMPACT_ATOMS: atom_id res chain seq x y z
N ASP A 1 9.26 3.21 3.90
CA ASP A 1 8.14 3.64 3.04
C ASP A 1 8.55 4.86 2.22
N HIS A 2 8.37 4.80 0.90
CA HIS A 2 8.80 5.83 -0.05
C HIS A 2 7.73 6.92 -0.32
N LYS A 3 6.54 6.83 0.28
CA LYS A 3 5.42 7.75 0.05
C LYS A 3 5.07 7.88 -1.43
N ILE A 4 4.92 6.73 -2.10
CA ILE A 4 4.62 6.67 -3.53
C ILE A 4 3.10 6.79 -3.71
N LYS A 5 2.69 7.68 -4.61
CA LYS A 5 1.29 7.75 -5.06
C LYS A 5 1.06 6.58 -6.02
N LEU A 6 0.30 5.59 -5.56
CA LEU A 6 -0.01 4.37 -6.30
C LEU A 6 -1.41 4.49 -6.91
N ILE A 7 -1.52 4.15 -8.21
CA ILE A 7 -2.80 3.95 -8.88
C ILE A 7 -2.84 2.48 -9.30
N ILE A 8 -3.90 1.78 -8.90
CA ILE A 8 -4.11 0.36 -9.20
C ILE A 8 -5.60 0.12 -9.41
N SER A 9 -5.93 -0.85 -10.24
CA SER A 9 -7.30 -1.34 -10.47
C SER A 9 -7.33 -2.84 -10.24
N ALA A 10 -8.44 -3.34 -9.74
CA ALA A 10 -8.71 -4.76 -9.61
C ALA A 10 -10.19 -5.05 -9.83
N GLU A 11 -10.52 -6.32 -10.08
CA GLU A 11 -11.89 -6.79 -10.30
C GLU A 11 -12.76 -6.67 -9.03
N VAL A 12 -12.14 -6.81 -7.86
CA VAL A 12 -12.81 -6.78 -6.55
C VAL A 12 -12.16 -5.76 -5.60
N PRO A 13 -12.84 -5.33 -4.52
CA PRO A 13 -12.23 -4.51 -3.48
C PRO A 13 -10.96 -5.12 -2.89
N ALA A 14 -10.05 -4.29 -2.36
CA ALA A 14 -8.76 -4.75 -1.86
C ALA A 14 -8.85 -5.80 -0.74
N VAL A 15 -9.87 -5.71 0.12
CA VAL A 15 -10.15 -6.68 1.20
C VAL A 15 -10.50 -8.07 0.67
N ASP A 16 -11.02 -8.16 -0.55
CA ASP A 16 -11.51 -9.40 -1.16
C ASP A 16 -10.50 -10.04 -2.12
N LEU A 17 -9.35 -9.38 -2.36
CA LEU A 17 -8.32 -9.87 -3.28
C LEU A 17 -7.64 -11.16 -2.81
N TYR A 18 -7.57 -11.39 -1.50
CA TYR A 18 -6.93 -12.56 -0.93
C TYR A 18 -7.56 -12.90 0.42
N THR A 19 -8.60 -13.70 0.38
CA THR A 19 -9.42 -14.06 1.55
C THR A 19 -8.96 -15.34 2.24
N GLU A 20 -8.22 -16.20 1.55
CA GLU A 20 -7.79 -17.51 2.03
C GLU A 20 -6.38 -17.87 1.55
N GLY A 21 -5.66 -18.67 2.36
CA GLY A 21 -4.32 -19.15 2.06
C GLY A 21 -3.31 -18.87 3.18
N GLN A 22 -2.04 -19.23 2.94
CA GLN A 22 -1.01 -19.20 3.99
C GLN A 22 -0.60 -17.79 4.43
N ILE A 23 -0.84 -16.77 3.59
CA ILE A 23 -0.38 -15.40 3.83
C ILE A 23 -1.52 -14.41 4.10
N THR A 24 -2.73 -14.88 4.41
CA THR A 24 -3.91 -14.01 4.60
C THR A 24 -3.69 -12.97 5.69
N SER A 25 -3.01 -13.34 6.79
CA SER A 25 -2.74 -12.41 7.89
C SER A 25 -1.74 -11.31 7.53
N GLU A 26 -0.85 -11.60 6.60
CA GLU A 26 0.16 -10.70 6.07
C GLU A 26 -0.43 -9.81 5.00
N PHE A 27 -1.32 -10.37 4.17
CA PHE A 27 -2.06 -9.64 3.16
C PHE A 27 -3.02 -8.62 3.79
N SER A 28 -3.63 -8.92 4.93
CA SER A 28 -4.48 -7.94 5.63
C SER A 28 -3.72 -6.66 5.99
N ARG A 29 -2.41 -6.75 6.31
CA ARG A 29 -1.55 -5.59 6.53
C ARG A 29 -1.31 -4.80 5.24
N THR A 30 -1.18 -5.48 4.11
CA THR A 30 -1.10 -4.84 2.79
C THR A 30 -2.38 -4.07 2.50
N VAL A 31 -3.55 -4.66 2.75
CA VAL A 31 -4.84 -3.99 2.57
C VAL A 31 -4.97 -2.75 3.44
N SER A 32 -4.62 -2.85 4.73
CA SER A 32 -4.58 -1.68 5.63
C SER A 32 -3.69 -0.56 5.10
N ARG A 33 -2.51 -0.91 4.54
CA ARG A 33 -1.63 0.08 3.91
C ARG A 33 -2.27 0.72 2.68
N LEU A 34 -2.88 -0.07 1.80
CA LEU A 34 -3.57 0.44 0.61
C LEU A 34 -4.73 1.38 0.97
N ILE A 35 -5.44 1.12 2.07
CA ILE A 35 -6.48 2.00 2.60
C ILE A 35 -5.86 3.31 3.13
N GLU A 36 -4.80 3.23 3.93
CA GLU A 36 -4.11 4.41 4.46
C GLU A 36 -3.56 5.31 3.33
N MET A 37 -3.06 4.70 2.24
CA MET A 37 -2.52 5.41 1.08
C MET A 37 -3.56 6.24 0.31
N GLN A 38 -4.87 5.98 0.52
CA GLN A 38 -5.96 6.76 -0.04
C GLN A 38 -6.28 8.01 0.78
N SER A 39 -5.76 8.12 2.01
CA SER A 39 -6.01 9.27 2.87
C SER A 39 -5.46 10.57 2.27
N ARG A 40 -6.15 11.68 2.57
CA ARG A 40 -5.71 13.02 2.14
C ARG A 40 -4.32 13.34 2.69
N ASP A 41 -4.04 12.94 3.92
CA ASP A 41 -2.75 13.14 4.59
C ASP A 41 -1.63 12.42 3.83
N TYR A 42 -1.86 11.17 3.41
CA TYR A 42 -0.88 10.43 2.61
C TYR A 42 -0.67 11.05 1.23
N LEU A 43 -1.75 11.43 0.54
CA LEU A 43 -1.69 12.02 -0.81
C LEU A 43 -1.02 13.40 -0.84
N ASN A 44 -1.14 14.17 0.24
CA ASN A 44 -0.51 15.48 0.41
C ASN A 44 0.92 15.39 0.96
N ALA A 45 1.32 14.23 1.49
CA ALA A 45 2.67 14.06 2.00
C ALA A 45 3.71 14.14 0.87
N PRO A 46 4.88 14.76 1.10
CA PRO A 46 5.96 14.77 0.13
C PRO A 46 6.50 13.36 -0.08
N ARG A 47 6.88 13.03 -1.32
CA ARG A 47 7.57 11.78 -1.65
C ARG A 47 8.86 11.70 -0.82
N ARG A 48 9.11 10.55 -0.20
CA ARG A 48 10.36 10.33 0.54
C ARG A 48 11.44 9.88 -0.44
N VAL A 49 12.40 10.75 -0.70
CA VAL A 49 13.64 10.39 -1.39
C VAL A 49 14.53 9.70 -0.37
N ILE A 50 14.85 8.44 -0.62
CA ILE A 50 15.86 7.71 0.14
C ILE A 50 17.06 7.60 -0.79
N ASP A 51 18.23 7.97 -0.29
CA ASP A 51 19.45 7.84 -1.05
C ASP A 51 19.83 6.36 -1.11
N THR A 52 19.54 5.74 -2.25
CA THR A 52 19.88 4.34 -2.54
C THR A 52 21.34 4.15 -2.95
N SER A 53 22.18 5.19 -2.91
CA SER A 53 23.63 5.06 -3.19
C SER A 53 24.46 4.58 -2.00
N LEU A 54 23.86 4.51 -0.80
CA LEU A 54 24.51 4.12 0.46
C LEU A 54 24.23 2.66 0.87
N THR A 55 23.79 1.80 -0.04
CA THR A 55 23.57 0.36 0.18
C THR A 55 24.06 -0.42 -1.03
#